data_AF-A0A9P4HDS7-F1
#
_entry.id   AF-A0A9P4HDS7-F1
#
_cell.length_a   1.000
_cell.length_b   1.000
_cell.length_c   1.000
_cell.angle_alpha   90.00
_cell.angle_beta   90.00
_cell.angle_gamma   90.00
#
_symmetry.space_group_name_H-M   'P 1'
#
loop_
_entity.id
_entity.type
_entity.pdbx_description
1 polymer ?
#
loop_
_entity_poly.entity_id
_entity_poly.type
_entity_poly.pdbx_seq_one_letter_code
_entity_poly.pdbx_strand_id
1 'polypeptide(L)'
;MPFPYFEGISTDFTGTWTSSRKRKAPDIAPKPAPCKSNAVPCPHDVTAIRSSRQLKEGKQQCPICLEDYFSTPHGRTTVTPVKAGCSHSFCRECLETYLSSNISCPLPWCKACLPLQPESCELCGAWQRDHSESLLVVTVRAEEMLGSIKDALRRLAHEDHFYKLPASAFKLILAHVRTTLKRYEWQFHAGIDLAELLDPFLLAIDAEAAHEYYGFELSAPTPFSSDFPPREHDADDYTPGEEPWIVAFFRQWALDYAEVNGEVREGWGDWSKNPEQESWDWPYKRIIAHKTGVDGQMEYLVKWVGQRYFPSWIQADQLDVAGRSIYDKAHGRASQKSKGPSRKRKRT
;
A
#
# COMPACT_ATOMS: atom_id res chain seq x y z
N MET A 1 -22.17 4.94 43.18
CA MET A 1 -22.35 3.49 42.92
C MET A 1 -21.19 3.05 42.04
N PRO A 2 -20.27 2.20 42.52
CA PRO A 2 -19.14 1.73 41.73
C PRO A 2 -19.54 0.52 40.88
N PHE A 3 -19.15 0.53 39.62
CA PHE A 3 -19.31 -0.61 38.71
C PHE A 3 -18.29 -1.71 39.07
N PRO A 4 -18.72 -2.97 39.22
CA PRO A 4 -17.83 -4.09 39.46
C PRO A 4 -17.31 -4.71 38.14
N TYR A 5 -16.06 -5.21 38.20
CA TYR A 5 -15.53 -6.36 37.46
C TYR A 5 -15.42 -6.32 35.92
N PHE A 6 -14.17 -6.24 35.45
CA PHE A 6 -13.64 -7.05 34.34
C PHE A 6 -12.15 -7.36 34.61
N GLU A 7 -11.89 -8.16 35.64
CA GLU A 7 -10.64 -8.92 35.76
C GLU A 7 -10.98 -10.36 35.35
N GLY A 8 -10.43 -10.84 34.23
CA GLY A 8 -10.56 -12.27 33.89
C GLY A 8 -10.59 -12.68 32.42
N ILE A 9 -10.46 -11.79 31.43
CA ILE A 9 -10.27 -12.23 30.04
C ILE A 9 -8.77 -12.31 29.79
N SER A 10 -8.23 -13.53 29.80
CA SER A 10 -6.88 -13.83 29.34
C SER A 10 -6.80 -13.53 27.85
N THR A 11 -6.11 -12.45 27.49
CA THR A 11 -5.76 -12.09 26.11
C THR A 11 -4.49 -12.78 25.63
N ASP A 12 -4.02 -13.82 26.35
CA ASP A 12 -2.78 -14.51 26.04
C ASP A 12 -3.03 -15.59 24.99
N PHE A 13 -3.29 -15.17 23.75
CA PHE A 13 -3.11 -16.02 22.59
C PHE A 13 -1.60 -16.29 22.42
N THR A 14 -1.07 -17.23 23.19
CA THR A 14 0.37 -17.58 23.27
C THR A 14 0.72 -18.79 22.42
N GLY A 15 -0.09 -19.10 21.40
CA GLY A 15 0.22 -20.10 20.39
C GLY A 15 1.40 -19.67 19.54
N THR A 16 2.62 -19.84 20.05
CA THR A 16 3.85 -19.51 19.32
C THR A 16 3.99 -20.50 18.16
N TRP A 17 3.82 -20.00 16.94
CA TRP A 17 4.05 -20.78 15.72
C TRP A 17 5.54 -21.11 15.61
N THR A 18 5.88 -22.39 15.69
CA THR A 18 7.27 -22.85 15.58
C THR A 18 7.62 -23.18 14.14
N SER A 19 8.18 -22.20 13.43
CA SER A 19 8.83 -22.42 12.12
C SER A 19 10.25 -22.94 12.32
N SER A 20 10.67 -23.89 11.47
CA SER A 20 11.97 -24.58 11.58
C SER A 20 13.17 -23.76 11.06
N ARG A 21 12.99 -22.51 10.61
CA ARG A 21 14.07 -21.69 10.04
C ARG A 21 14.45 -20.48 10.89
N LYS A 22 15.71 -20.46 11.35
CA LYS A 22 16.39 -19.28 11.89
C LYS A 22 16.93 -18.40 10.75
N ARG A 23 16.79 -17.07 10.89
CA ARG A 23 17.26 -16.04 9.95
C ARG A 23 18.78 -16.09 9.74
N LYS A 24 19.22 -15.85 8.51
CA LYS A 24 20.61 -15.54 8.13
C LYS A 24 20.61 -14.19 7.43
N ALA A 25 21.46 -13.25 7.85
CA ALA A 25 21.49 -11.89 7.30
C ALA A 25 22.02 -11.88 5.85
N PRO A 26 21.45 -11.05 4.94
CA PRO A 26 21.91 -10.96 3.56
C PRO A 26 23.06 -9.95 3.37
N ASP A 27 23.96 -10.29 2.43
CA ASP A 27 25.07 -9.45 1.96
C ASP A 27 24.61 -8.34 0.99
N ILE A 28 25.25 -7.18 1.07
CA ILE A 28 24.87 -5.91 0.40
C ILE A 28 25.28 -5.91 -1.09
N ALA A 29 24.35 -5.54 -1.98
CA ALA A 29 24.55 -5.44 -3.43
C ALA A 29 25.13 -4.07 -3.90
N PRO A 30 25.80 -4.00 -5.09
CA PRO A 30 26.49 -2.81 -5.58
C PRO A 30 25.58 -1.75 -6.26
N LYS A 31 25.96 -0.47 -6.12
CA LYS A 31 25.24 0.75 -6.58
C LYS A 31 25.15 0.89 -8.13
N PRO A 32 23.99 1.31 -8.69
CA PRO A 32 23.82 1.64 -10.11
C PRO A 32 24.26 3.09 -10.47
N ALA A 33 24.47 3.33 -11.78
CA ALA A 33 25.00 4.57 -12.36
C ALA A 33 23.91 5.64 -12.66
N PRO A 34 24.25 6.96 -12.68
CA PRO A 34 23.28 8.05 -12.75
C PRO A 34 22.75 8.37 -14.17
N CYS A 35 21.43 8.50 -14.31
CA CYS A 35 20.73 9.00 -15.51
C CYS A 35 20.42 10.51 -15.43
N LYS A 36 20.39 11.21 -16.57
CA LYS A 36 20.07 12.65 -16.69
C LYS A 36 18.72 12.87 -17.42
N SER A 37 17.74 13.49 -16.77
CA SER A 37 16.56 14.11 -17.43
C SER A 37 15.92 15.14 -16.49
N ASN A 38 15.05 16.01 -17.03
CA ASN A 38 14.27 17.06 -16.35
C ASN A 38 13.50 16.54 -15.11
N ALA A 39 14.23 16.32 -14.03
CA ALA A 39 13.74 15.63 -12.87
C ALA A 39 12.89 16.60 -12.06
N VAL A 40 11.69 16.14 -11.69
CA VAL A 40 10.91 16.78 -10.63
C VAL A 40 11.83 16.89 -9.40
N PRO A 41 11.93 18.04 -8.73
CA PRO A 41 12.86 18.20 -7.60
C PRO A 41 12.53 17.22 -6.46
N CYS A 42 13.52 16.43 -5.98
CA CYS A 42 13.37 15.61 -4.75
C CYS A 42 13.08 16.55 -3.56
N PRO A 43 12.36 16.10 -2.52
CA PRO A 43 12.12 16.86 -1.30
C PRO A 43 13.38 17.47 -0.68
N HIS A 44 14.52 16.81 -0.84
CA HIS A 44 15.83 17.23 -0.35
C HIS A 44 16.59 18.17 -1.29
N ASP A 45 16.06 18.47 -2.48
CA ASP A 45 16.63 19.48 -3.37
C ASP A 45 16.25 20.88 -2.84
N VAL A 46 17.17 21.44 -2.06
CA VAL A 46 17.02 22.75 -1.41
C VAL A 46 17.91 23.78 -2.06
N THR A 47 17.32 24.89 -2.50
CA THR A 47 18.08 25.99 -3.12
C THR A 47 18.36 27.08 -2.08
N ALA A 48 19.62 27.32 -1.76
CA ALA A 48 20.01 28.42 -0.88
C ALA A 48 19.70 29.79 -1.49
N ILE A 49 19.06 30.67 -0.71
CA ILE A 49 18.76 32.04 -1.10
C ILE A 49 19.92 32.92 -0.64
N ARG A 50 20.64 33.54 -1.58
CA ARG A 50 21.90 34.25 -1.29
C ARG A 50 21.72 35.73 -0.94
N SER A 51 20.54 36.28 -1.20
CA SER A 51 20.26 37.70 -0.98
C SER A 51 18.83 37.92 -0.51
N SER A 52 18.66 38.86 0.42
CA SER A 52 17.35 39.33 0.88
C SER A 52 16.47 39.88 -0.25
N ARG A 53 17.07 40.35 -1.36
CA ARG A 53 16.35 40.83 -2.55
C ARG A 53 15.58 39.72 -3.28
N GLN A 54 15.94 38.46 -3.05
CA GLN A 54 15.27 37.30 -3.66
C GLN A 54 14.06 36.83 -2.84
N LEU A 55 13.88 37.33 -1.62
CA LEU A 55 12.71 37.06 -0.80
C LEU A 55 11.56 37.97 -1.23
N LYS A 56 10.34 37.41 -1.26
CA LYS A 56 9.13 38.23 -1.46
C LYS A 56 8.95 39.18 -0.27
N GLU A 57 8.47 40.39 -0.54
CA GLU A 57 8.11 41.35 0.52
C GLU A 57 7.21 40.68 1.57
N GLY A 58 7.56 40.85 2.85
CA GLY A 58 6.86 40.22 3.99
C GLY A 58 7.29 38.80 4.36
N LYS A 59 8.22 38.16 3.62
CA LYS A 59 8.75 36.82 3.96
C LYS A 59 10.21 36.88 4.42
N GLN A 60 10.49 37.77 5.38
CA GLN A 60 11.85 37.98 5.92
C GLN A 60 12.17 37.06 7.12
N GLN A 61 11.21 36.26 7.59
CA GLN A 61 11.35 35.38 8.75
C GLN A 61 11.10 33.91 8.41
N CYS A 62 11.76 33.03 9.16
CA CYS A 62 11.46 31.60 9.12
C CYS A 62 10.09 31.31 9.75
N PRO A 63 9.16 30.62 9.07
CA PRO A 63 7.84 30.33 9.63
C PRO A 63 7.86 29.30 10.77
N ILE A 64 8.99 28.64 11.01
CA ILE A 64 9.14 27.60 12.04
C ILE A 64 9.75 28.21 13.32
N CYS A 65 10.95 28.78 13.22
CA CYS A 65 11.67 29.35 14.38
C CYS A 65 11.41 30.85 14.59
N LEU A 66 10.74 31.52 13.65
CA LEU A 66 10.46 32.97 13.65
C LEU A 66 11.70 33.88 13.62
N GLU A 67 12.91 33.34 13.42
CA GLU A 67 14.13 34.13 13.27
C GLU A 67 14.18 34.83 11.90
N ASP A 68 14.73 36.05 11.88
CA ASP A 68 14.94 36.84 10.66
C ASP A 68 16.04 36.21 9.78
N TYR A 69 15.76 36.06 8.49
CA TYR A 69 16.75 35.59 7.52
C TYR A 69 17.93 36.54 7.41
N PHE A 70 19.12 35.98 7.21
CA PHE A 70 20.40 36.70 7.15
C PHE A 70 20.80 37.40 8.46
N SER A 71 20.02 37.26 9.54
CA SER A 71 20.44 37.67 10.88
C SER A 71 21.46 36.68 11.45
N THR A 72 22.27 37.13 12.41
CA THR A 72 23.22 36.27 13.14
C THR A 72 22.94 36.39 14.64
N PRO A 73 22.05 35.53 15.19
CA PRO A 73 21.75 35.51 16.61
C PRO A 73 23.00 35.28 17.45
N HIS A 74 23.04 35.79 18.69
CA HIS A 74 24.21 35.65 19.56
C HIS A 74 24.59 34.18 19.77
N GLY A 75 25.84 33.85 19.43
CA GLY A 75 26.39 32.50 19.59
C GLY A 75 25.91 31.48 18.55
N ARG A 76 25.18 31.90 17.50
CA ARG A 76 24.72 31.04 16.40
C ARG A 76 25.29 31.48 15.06
N THR A 77 25.19 30.59 14.08
CA THR A 77 25.51 30.88 12.68
C THR A 77 24.44 31.78 12.07
N THR A 78 24.75 32.39 10.92
CA THR A 78 23.81 33.21 10.18
C THR A 78 22.61 32.38 9.71
N VAL A 79 21.40 32.87 9.97
CA VAL A 79 20.14 32.21 9.57
C VAL A 79 20.06 32.18 8.05
N THR A 80 20.36 31.02 7.47
CA THR A 80 20.44 30.87 6.02
C THR A 80 19.08 30.46 5.46
N PRO A 81 18.40 31.32 4.68
CA PRO A 81 17.16 30.94 4.01
C PRO A 81 17.42 29.94 2.88
N VAL A 82 16.59 28.91 2.83
CA VAL A 82 16.56 27.92 1.75
C VAL A 82 15.14 27.81 1.18
N LYS A 83 15.05 27.49 -0.11
CA LYS A 83 13.80 27.25 -0.83
C LYS A 83 13.64 25.75 -1.07
N ALA A 84 12.57 25.16 -0.56
CA ALA A 84 12.22 23.76 -0.81
C ALA A 84 11.69 23.56 -2.24
N GLY A 85 11.59 22.31 -2.71
CA GLY A 85 11.04 21.98 -4.04
C GLY A 85 9.63 22.52 -4.29
N CYS A 86 8.82 22.69 -3.24
CA CYS A 86 7.49 23.30 -3.29
C CYS A 86 7.50 24.84 -3.35
N SER A 87 8.69 25.45 -3.47
CA SER A 87 8.94 26.89 -3.50
C SER A 87 8.68 27.69 -2.22
N HIS A 88 8.39 27.03 -1.10
CA HIS A 88 8.35 27.67 0.22
C HIS A 88 9.75 27.88 0.79
N SER A 89 9.92 28.93 1.59
CA SER A 89 11.19 29.33 2.19
C SER A 89 11.21 29.03 3.69
N PHE A 90 12.32 28.49 4.17
CA PHE A 90 12.57 28.16 5.57
C PHE A 90 14.02 28.49 5.96
N CYS A 91 14.32 28.50 7.26
CA CYS A 91 15.70 28.43 7.72
C CYS A 91 16.28 27.05 7.39
N ARG A 92 17.55 26.98 6.98
CA ARG A 92 18.21 25.72 6.61
C ARG A 92 18.10 24.65 7.69
N GLU A 93 18.45 25.00 8.91
CA GLU A 93 18.44 24.08 10.07
C GLU A 93 17.02 23.55 10.35
N CYS A 94 16.02 24.42 10.29
CA CYS A 94 14.62 24.09 10.51
C CYS A 94 14.13 23.08 9.47
N LEU A 95 14.47 23.32 8.20
CA LEU A 95 14.06 22.45 7.10
C LEU A 95 14.79 21.11 7.16
N GLU A 96 16.11 21.09 7.39
CA GLU A 96 16.89 19.85 7.51
C GLU A 96 16.41 19.01 8.71
N THR A 97 16.11 19.64 9.84
CA THR A 97 15.55 18.96 11.03
C THR A 97 14.14 18.42 10.77
N TYR A 98 13.31 19.13 10.00
CA TYR A 98 11.99 18.63 9.65
C TYR A 98 12.09 17.45 8.67
N LEU A 99 12.90 17.60 7.62
CA LEU A 99 13.09 16.59 6.57
C LEU A 99 13.72 15.29 7.08
N SER A 100 14.40 15.30 8.22
CA SER A 100 14.90 14.07 8.86
C SER A 100 13.79 13.16 9.39
N SER A 101 12.59 13.71 9.64
CA SER A 101 11.44 12.98 10.17
C SER A 101 10.24 12.96 9.24
N ASN A 102 10.19 13.84 8.23
CA ASN A 102 9.03 13.97 7.35
C ASN A 102 9.42 14.55 5.99
N ILE A 103 9.00 13.90 4.89
CA ILE A 103 9.34 14.33 3.51
C ILE A 103 8.43 15.42 2.93
N SER A 104 7.39 15.81 3.66
CA SER A 104 6.44 16.83 3.21
C SER A 104 6.92 18.25 3.53
N CYS A 105 6.21 19.24 3.00
CA CYS A 105 6.47 20.63 3.34
C CYS A 105 6.05 20.91 4.79
N PRO A 106 6.87 21.59 5.62
CA PRO A 106 6.50 21.95 6.98
C PRO A 106 5.24 22.82 7.11
N LEU A 107 4.78 23.45 6.02
CA LEU A 107 3.57 24.27 6.02
C LEU A 107 2.33 23.40 5.76
N PRO A 108 1.35 23.34 6.69
CA PRO A 108 0.21 22.41 6.59
C PRO A 108 -0.74 22.71 5.41
N TRP A 109 -0.74 23.95 4.90
CA TRP A 109 -1.52 24.33 3.72
C TRP A 109 -0.81 24.01 2.39
N CYS A 110 0.45 23.58 2.41
CA CYS A 110 1.20 23.23 1.21
C CYS A 110 0.89 21.78 0.79
N LYS A 111 0.07 21.63 -0.25
CA LYS A 111 -0.30 20.32 -0.83
C LYS A 111 0.69 19.78 -1.87
N ALA A 112 1.89 20.34 -1.95
CA ALA A 112 2.90 19.88 -2.90
C ALA A 112 3.45 18.52 -2.46
N CYS A 113 3.13 17.46 -3.21
CA CYS A 113 3.79 16.16 -3.07
C CYS A 113 5.07 16.17 -3.90
N LEU A 114 6.22 16.18 -3.24
CA LEU A 114 7.52 16.09 -3.89
C LEU A 114 7.89 14.60 -3.98
N PRO A 115 8.10 14.05 -5.20
CA PRO A 115 8.40 12.63 -5.35
C PRO A 115 9.76 12.30 -4.73
N LEU A 116 9.83 11.19 -3.99
CA LEU A 116 11.11 10.64 -3.53
C LEU A 116 11.93 10.20 -4.73
N GLN A 117 13.24 10.44 -4.66
CA GLN A 117 14.21 10.00 -5.66
C GLN A 117 15.32 9.20 -4.98
N PRO A 118 15.03 7.98 -4.50
CA PRO A 118 15.99 7.19 -3.75
C PRO A 118 17.21 6.77 -4.56
N GLU A 119 17.08 6.68 -5.89
CA GLU A 119 18.19 6.34 -6.79
C GLU A 119 19.17 7.50 -6.99
N SER A 120 18.72 8.75 -6.92
CA SER A 120 19.54 9.94 -7.21
C SER A 120 19.88 10.79 -5.98
N CYS A 121 19.16 10.62 -4.87
CA CYS A 121 19.37 11.37 -3.64
C CYS A 121 19.53 10.42 -2.45
N GLU A 122 20.72 10.45 -1.82
CA GLU A 122 21.06 9.55 -0.70
C GLU A 122 20.16 9.75 0.52
N LEU A 123 19.67 10.97 0.77
CA LEU A 123 18.70 11.28 1.83
C LEU A 123 17.31 10.74 1.49
N CYS A 124 16.85 10.91 0.24
CA CYS A 124 15.61 10.31 -0.24
C CYS A 124 15.69 8.76 -0.07
N GLY A 125 16.85 8.14 -0.35
CA GLY A 125 17.08 6.70 -0.16
C GLY A 125 17.24 6.27 1.30
N ALA A 126 17.89 7.07 2.16
CA ALA A 126 18.00 6.79 3.59
C ALA A 126 16.65 6.92 4.28
N TRP A 127 15.92 8.00 4.02
CA TRP A 127 14.55 8.17 4.49
C TRP A 127 13.68 7.02 4.03
N GLN A 128 13.76 6.62 2.76
CA GLN A 128 13.03 5.46 2.29
C GLN A 128 13.43 4.18 3.00
N ARG A 129 14.69 3.94 3.37
CA ARG A 129 15.07 2.73 4.15
C ARG A 129 14.61 2.78 5.60
N ASP A 130 14.67 3.95 6.22
CA ASP A 130 14.32 4.16 7.63
C ASP A 130 12.80 4.20 7.84
N HIS A 131 12.05 4.60 6.81
CA HIS A 131 10.59 4.77 6.84
C HIS A 131 9.84 3.86 5.86
N SER A 132 10.54 3.12 5.00
CA SER A 132 10.11 1.77 4.71
C SER A 132 10.33 1.04 6.02
N GLU A 133 9.27 0.83 6.79
CA GLU A 133 9.27 -0.35 7.66
C GLU A 133 9.91 -1.45 6.82
N SER A 134 10.99 -2.06 7.32
CA SER A 134 11.65 -3.15 6.59
C SER A 134 10.60 -4.24 6.48
N LEU A 135 9.75 -4.17 5.46
CA LEU A 135 8.53 -4.93 5.38
C LEU A 135 9.03 -6.34 5.27
N LEU A 136 8.88 -7.08 6.36
CA LEU A 136 9.16 -8.50 6.38
C LEU A 136 8.32 -9.07 5.25
N VAL A 137 8.99 -9.47 4.17
CA VAL A 137 8.32 -10.07 3.05
C VAL A 137 8.39 -11.58 3.23
N VAL A 138 7.29 -12.23 2.92
CA VAL A 138 7.23 -13.69 2.86
C VAL A 138 7.30 -14.13 1.42
N THR A 139 8.05 -15.20 1.18
CA THR A 139 7.96 -15.92 -0.08
C THR A 139 6.69 -16.75 -0.05
N VAL A 140 5.78 -16.54 -1.00
CA VAL A 140 4.54 -17.32 -1.07
C VAL A 140 4.86 -18.77 -1.37
N ARG A 141 4.48 -19.66 -0.44
CA ARG A 141 4.65 -21.12 -0.55
C ARG A 141 3.29 -21.78 -0.48
N ALA A 142 2.67 -21.97 -1.63
CA ALA A 142 1.23 -22.22 -1.71
C ALA A 142 0.74 -23.41 -0.86
N GLU A 143 1.39 -24.57 -0.96
CA GLU A 143 0.98 -25.76 -0.20
C GLU A 143 1.23 -25.62 1.31
N GLU A 144 2.35 -25.01 1.70
CA GLU A 144 2.70 -24.77 3.11
C GLU A 144 1.72 -23.78 3.77
N MET A 145 1.53 -22.63 3.13
CA MET A 145 0.63 -21.57 3.59
C MET A 145 -0.82 -22.05 3.62
N LEU A 146 -1.29 -22.79 2.60
CA LEU A 146 -2.63 -23.36 2.59
C LEU A 146 -2.85 -24.33 3.76
N GLY A 147 -1.85 -25.16 4.08
CA GLY A 147 -1.88 -26.05 5.25
C GLY A 147 -2.00 -25.26 6.55
N SER A 148 -1.15 -24.25 6.73
CA SER A 148 -1.15 -23.36 7.89
C SER A 148 -2.49 -22.64 8.09
N ILE A 149 -3.04 -22.04 7.02
CA ILE A 149 -4.35 -21.36 7.04
C ILE A 149 -5.46 -22.33 7.43
N LYS A 150 -5.48 -23.52 6.82
CA LYS A 150 -6.49 -24.55 7.09
C LYS A 150 -6.49 -24.98 8.55
N ASP A 151 -5.31 -25.17 9.14
CA ASP A 151 -5.18 -25.55 10.53
C ASP A 151 -5.54 -24.40 11.47
N ALA A 152 -5.16 -23.17 11.14
CA ALA A 152 -5.53 -21.97 11.89
C ALA A 152 -7.06 -21.75 11.92
N LEU A 153 -7.75 -21.86 10.79
CA LEU A 153 -9.22 -21.76 10.73
C LEU A 153 -9.91 -22.85 11.57
N ARG A 154 -9.37 -24.07 11.55
CA ARG A 154 -9.93 -25.19 12.35
C ARG A 154 -9.77 -24.98 13.84
N ARG A 155 -8.64 -24.41 14.27
CA ARG A 155 -8.42 -24.05 15.68
C ARG A 155 -9.36 -22.93 16.10
N LEU A 156 -9.47 -21.87 15.31
CA LEU A 156 -10.39 -20.78 15.57
C LEU A 156 -11.86 -21.27 15.71
N ALA A 157 -12.31 -22.13 14.80
CA ALA A 157 -13.65 -22.74 14.87
C ALA A 157 -13.86 -23.72 16.03
N HIS A 158 -12.78 -24.21 16.65
CA HIS A 158 -12.83 -25.04 17.85
C HIS A 158 -12.89 -24.19 19.12
N GLU A 159 -12.19 -23.06 19.13
CA GLU A 159 -12.13 -22.10 20.24
C GLU A 159 -13.44 -21.32 20.38
N ASP A 160 -14.06 -20.91 19.27
CA ASP A 160 -15.36 -20.24 19.26
C ASP A 160 -16.27 -20.77 18.14
N HIS A 161 -17.50 -21.13 18.51
CA HIS A 161 -18.51 -21.68 17.60
C HIS A 161 -19.03 -20.64 16.59
N PHE A 162 -18.86 -19.34 16.84
CA PHE A 162 -19.18 -18.29 15.88
C PHE A 162 -18.38 -18.47 14.57
N TYR A 163 -17.10 -18.83 14.66
CA TYR A 163 -16.22 -19.03 13.50
C TYR A 163 -16.37 -20.39 12.82
N LYS A 164 -17.34 -21.21 13.24
CA LYS A 164 -17.56 -22.54 12.69
C LYS A 164 -18.28 -22.46 11.35
N LEU A 165 -17.54 -22.73 10.29
CA LEU A 165 -18.06 -22.76 8.92
C LEU A 165 -18.72 -24.10 8.56
N PRO A 166 -19.83 -24.10 7.80
CA PRO A 166 -20.31 -25.28 7.09
C PRO A 166 -19.23 -25.86 6.18
N ALA A 167 -19.24 -27.18 5.99
CA ALA A 167 -18.24 -27.87 5.18
C ALA A 167 -18.15 -27.36 3.73
N SER A 168 -19.28 -26.91 3.16
CA SER A 168 -19.35 -26.29 1.83
C SER A 168 -18.61 -24.95 1.80
N ALA A 169 -18.92 -24.04 2.72
CA ALA A 169 -18.27 -22.72 2.84
C ALA A 169 -16.77 -22.87 3.12
N PHE A 170 -16.40 -23.77 4.03
CA PHE A 170 -14.99 -24.07 4.34
C PHE A 170 -14.22 -24.60 3.11
N LYS A 171 -14.84 -25.48 2.31
CA LYS A 171 -14.24 -25.96 1.06
C LYS A 171 -14.09 -24.83 0.03
N LEU A 172 -15.09 -23.96 -0.05
CA LEU A 172 -15.12 -22.83 -0.98
C LEU A 172 -13.99 -21.84 -0.71
N ILE A 173 -13.85 -21.42 0.56
CA ILE A 173 -12.82 -20.46 0.95
C ILE A 173 -11.41 -21.05 0.78
N LEU A 174 -11.19 -22.33 1.12
CA LEU A 174 -9.90 -22.98 0.87
C LEU A 174 -9.59 -23.15 -0.61
N ALA A 175 -10.60 -23.27 -1.48
CA ALA A 175 -10.40 -23.29 -2.93
C ALA A 175 -9.96 -21.92 -3.44
N HIS A 176 -10.55 -20.84 -2.93
CA HIS A 176 -10.10 -19.47 -3.20
C HIS A 176 -8.65 -19.27 -2.77
N VAL A 177 -8.34 -19.51 -1.49
CA VAL A 177 -6.99 -19.38 -0.91
C VAL A 177 -5.96 -20.18 -1.71
N ARG A 178 -6.26 -21.45 -2.06
CA ARG A 178 -5.37 -22.28 -2.87
C ARG A 178 -5.09 -21.64 -4.24
N THR A 179 -6.13 -21.15 -4.91
CA THR A 179 -6.02 -20.57 -6.25
C THR A 179 -5.18 -19.30 -6.21
N THR A 180 -5.45 -18.42 -5.25
CA THR A 180 -4.69 -17.19 -5.01
C THR A 180 -3.23 -17.51 -4.71
N LEU A 181 -2.94 -18.37 -3.73
CA LEU A 181 -1.56 -18.68 -3.36
C LEU A 181 -0.76 -19.33 -4.51
N LYS A 182 -1.40 -20.20 -5.31
CA LYS A 182 -0.75 -20.80 -6.50
C LYS A 182 -0.44 -19.75 -7.57
N ARG A 183 -1.33 -18.76 -7.75
CA ARG A 183 -1.09 -17.66 -8.69
C ARG A 183 0.15 -16.86 -8.32
N TYR A 184 0.39 -16.65 -7.02
CA TYR A 184 1.50 -15.85 -6.51
C TYR A 184 2.66 -16.70 -5.96
N GLU A 185 2.74 -17.98 -6.29
CA GLU A 185 3.77 -18.88 -5.75
C GLU A 185 5.18 -18.38 -6.09
N TRP A 186 6.07 -18.38 -5.09
CA TRP A 186 7.46 -17.89 -5.14
C TRP A 186 7.66 -16.37 -5.21
N GLN A 187 6.58 -15.60 -5.17
CA GLN A 187 6.64 -14.14 -5.11
C GLN A 187 6.84 -13.63 -3.69
N PHE A 188 7.44 -12.44 -3.55
CA PHE A 188 7.61 -11.77 -2.26
C PHE A 188 6.47 -10.79 -1.99
N HIS A 189 5.79 -10.97 -0.86
CA HIS A 189 4.69 -10.11 -0.40
C HIS A 189 4.91 -9.69 1.04
N ALA A 190 4.64 -8.42 1.37
CA ALA A 190 4.49 -8.03 2.76
C ALA A 190 3.26 -8.73 3.38
N GLY A 191 3.20 -8.85 4.71
CA GLY A 191 2.04 -9.44 5.38
C GLY A 191 0.73 -8.74 5.00
N ILE A 192 0.76 -7.41 4.86
CA ILE A 192 -0.39 -6.58 4.46
C ILE A 192 -0.81 -6.89 3.02
N ASP A 193 0.13 -6.95 2.09
CA ASP A 193 -0.15 -7.27 0.69
C ASP A 193 -0.76 -8.67 0.58
N LEU A 194 -0.19 -9.65 1.29
CA LEU A 194 -0.67 -11.03 1.30
C LEU A 194 -2.08 -11.14 1.90
N ALA A 195 -2.37 -10.40 2.98
CA ALA A 195 -3.70 -10.34 3.57
C ALA A 195 -4.75 -9.88 2.56
N GLU A 196 -4.47 -8.80 1.83
CA GLU A 196 -5.39 -8.28 0.81
C GLU A 196 -5.54 -9.20 -0.40
N LEU A 197 -4.48 -9.92 -0.79
CA LEU A 197 -4.57 -10.92 -1.86
C LEU A 197 -5.48 -12.09 -1.48
N LEU A 198 -5.45 -12.49 -0.21
CA LEU A 198 -6.27 -13.58 0.33
C LEU A 198 -7.72 -13.17 0.62
N ASP A 199 -8.02 -11.87 0.58
CA ASP A 199 -9.35 -11.33 0.82
C ASP A 199 -10.29 -11.66 -0.36
N PRO A 200 -11.33 -12.50 -0.14
CA PRO A 200 -12.22 -12.93 -1.21
C PRO A 200 -13.21 -11.84 -1.67
N PHE A 201 -13.38 -10.77 -0.89
CA PHE A 201 -14.34 -9.70 -1.17
C PHE A 201 -13.66 -8.46 -1.76
N LEU A 202 -12.44 -8.16 -1.33
CA LEU A 202 -11.74 -6.93 -1.73
C LEU A 202 -11.41 -6.86 -3.22
N LEU A 203 -11.07 -8.00 -3.83
CA LEU A 203 -10.73 -8.10 -5.26
C LEU A 203 -11.92 -8.50 -6.12
N ALA A 204 -13.11 -8.61 -5.52
CA ALA A 204 -14.31 -8.92 -6.27
C ALA A 204 -14.71 -7.73 -7.14
N ILE A 205 -14.88 -7.99 -8.44
CA ILE A 205 -15.40 -7.02 -9.40
C ILE A 205 -16.82 -6.57 -9.01
N ASP A 206 -17.60 -7.50 -8.47
CA ASP A 206 -18.94 -7.29 -7.94
C ASP A 206 -18.97 -7.80 -6.49
N ALA A 207 -18.92 -6.87 -5.54
CA ALA A 207 -18.89 -7.19 -4.12
C ALA A 207 -20.17 -7.92 -3.70
N GLU A 208 -21.34 -7.50 -4.18
CA GLU A 208 -22.63 -8.13 -3.84
C GLU A 208 -22.67 -9.58 -4.33
N ALA A 209 -22.21 -9.83 -5.55
CA ALA A 209 -22.11 -11.19 -6.08
C ALA A 209 -21.12 -12.06 -5.29
N ALA A 210 -20.02 -11.48 -4.78
CA ALA A 210 -19.09 -12.20 -3.91
C ALA A 210 -19.74 -12.54 -2.55
N HIS A 211 -20.48 -11.61 -1.96
CA HIS A 211 -21.26 -11.85 -0.74
C HIS A 211 -22.26 -13.00 -0.92
N GLU A 212 -22.97 -13.02 -2.04
CA GLU A 212 -23.90 -14.11 -2.36
C GLU A 212 -23.17 -15.45 -2.57
N TYR A 213 -22.05 -15.44 -3.29
CA TYR A 213 -21.27 -16.64 -3.61
C TYR A 213 -20.65 -17.31 -2.37
N TYR A 214 -20.04 -16.52 -1.49
CA TYR A 214 -19.42 -17.04 -0.27
C TYR A 214 -20.43 -17.25 0.87
N GLY A 215 -21.56 -16.55 0.84
CA GLY A 215 -22.63 -16.64 1.83
C GLY A 215 -22.45 -15.70 3.01
N PHE A 216 -23.57 -15.37 3.66
CA PHE A 216 -23.64 -14.37 4.71
C PHE A 216 -22.75 -14.68 5.94
N GLU A 217 -22.57 -15.96 6.26
CA GLU A 217 -21.77 -16.42 7.40
C GLU A 217 -20.30 -16.02 7.29
N LEU A 218 -19.73 -16.04 6.08
CA LEU A 218 -18.35 -15.60 5.84
C LEU A 218 -18.22 -14.08 5.78
N SER A 219 -19.27 -13.38 5.34
CA SER A 219 -19.27 -11.93 5.25
C SER A 219 -19.66 -11.20 6.52
N ALA A 220 -20.16 -11.92 7.52
CA ALA A 220 -20.56 -11.31 8.78
C ALA A 220 -19.34 -10.65 9.46
N PRO A 221 -19.50 -9.48 10.09
CA PRO A 221 -18.43 -8.91 10.90
C PRO A 221 -18.17 -9.76 12.13
N THR A 222 -16.98 -9.61 12.72
CA THR A 222 -16.67 -10.24 14.02
C THR A 222 -17.62 -9.73 15.12
N PRO A 223 -18.12 -10.59 16.03
CA PRO A 223 -18.96 -10.16 17.14
C PRO A 223 -18.19 -9.29 18.14
N PHE A 224 -16.87 -9.45 18.22
CA PHE A 224 -16.01 -8.71 19.13
C PHE A 224 -14.82 -8.11 18.36
N SER A 225 -14.70 -6.78 18.40
CA SER A 225 -13.61 -6.05 17.76
C SER A 225 -12.23 -6.34 18.35
N SER A 226 -12.17 -7.00 19.52
CA SER A 226 -10.94 -7.42 20.18
C SER A 226 -10.35 -8.71 19.60
N ASP A 227 -11.12 -9.49 18.84
CA ASP A 227 -10.69 -10.82 18.37
C ASP A 227 -9.61 -10.73 17.29
N PHE A 228 -9.58 -9.60 16.57
CA PHE A 228 -8.57 -9.30 15.57
C PHE A 228 -8.10 -7.85 15.76
N PRO A 229 -6.82 -7.53 15.53
CA PRO A 229 -6.35 -6.15 15.60
C PRO A 229 -7.09 -5.30 14.56
N PRO A 230 -7.18 -3.98 14.74
CA PRO A 230 -7.82 -3.11 13.77
C PRO A 230 -7.07 -3.11 12.43
N ARG A 231 -7.80 -2.82 11.34
CA ARG A 231 -7.20 -2.53 10.04
C ARG A 231 -6.59 -1.13 10.06
N GLU A 232 -5.27 -1.05 10.18
CA GLU A 232 -4.54 0.22 10.14
C GLU A 232 -4.36 0.75 8.71
N HIS A 233 -4.36 -0.15 7.73
CA HIS A 233 -4.09 0.18 6.33
C HIS A 233 -5.36 0.13 5.51
N ASP A 234 -5.65 1.23 4.81
CA ASP A 234 -6.85 1.38 4.00
C ASP A 234 -8.14 1.13 4.79
N ALA A 235 -8.31 1.84 5.90
CA ALA A 235 -9.51 1.78 6.73
C ALA A 235 -10.82 2.06 5.98
N ASP A 236 -10.75 2.68 4.78
CA ASP A 236 -11.90 2.95 3.92
C ASP A 236 -12.36 1.75 3.08
N ASP A 237 -11.69 0.60 3.15
CA ASP A 237 -12.11 -0.60 2.38
C ASP A 237 -13.40 -1.21 2.90
N TYR A 238 -13.62 -1.09 4.20
CA TYR A 238 -14.81 -1.55 4.89
C TYR A 238 -15.30 -0.42 5.80
N THR A 239 -16.61 -0.23 5.92
CA THR A 239 -17.15 0.70 6.93
C THR A 239 -16.65 0.27 8.32
N PRO A 240 -16.40 1.20 9.26
CA PRO A 240 -15.97 0.85 10.61
C PRO A 240 -16.90 -0.18 11.27
N GLY A 241 -16.34 -1.34 11.64
CA GLY A 241 -17.08 -2.45 12.27
C GLY A 241 -17.79 -3.38 11.29
N GLU A 242 -17.70 -3.15 9.98
CA GLU A 242 -18.31 -4.00 8.94
C GLU A 242 -17.28 -4.90 8.22
N GLU A 243 -16.02 -4.91 8.65
CA GLU A 243 -15.01 -5.84 8.09
C GLU A 243 -15.45 -7.30 8.34
N PRO A 244 -15.62 -8.13 7.28
CA PRO A 244 -15.93 -9.53 7.45
C PRO A 244 -14.90 -10.24 8.33
N TRP A 245 -15.34 -11.09 9.26
CA TRP A 245 -14.42 -11.74 10.19
C TRP A 245 -13.38 -12.60 9.46
N ILE A 246 -13.72 -13.21 8.32
CA ILE A 246 -12.78 -14.02 7.54
C ILE A 246 -11.64 -13.18 6.97
N VAL A 247 -11.93 -11.92 6.64
CA VAL A 247 -10.94 -10.95 6.15
C VAL A 247 -10.03 -10.52 7.30
N ALA A 248 -10.61 -10.21 8.46
CA ALA A 248 -9.85 -9.91 9.67
C ALA A 248 -8.93 -11.09 10.08
N PHE A 249 -9.41 -12.32 9.94
CA PHE A 249 -8.63 -13.54 10.13
C PHE A 249 -7.44 -13.63 9.17
N PHE A 250 -7.63 -13.43 7.86
CA PHE A 250 -6.51 -13.49 6.90
C PHE A 250 -5.49 -12.41 7.16
N ARG A 251 -5.93 -11.22 7.57
CA ARG A 251 -5.05 -10.12 7.96
C ARG A 251 -4.20 -10.49 9.17
N GLN A 252 -4.81 -10.98 10.25
CA GLN A 252 -4.07 -11.45 11.41
C GLN A 252 -3.09 -12.57 11.04
N TRP A 253 -3.56 -13.60 10.33
CA TRP A 253 -2.75 -14.74 9.94
C TRP A 253 -1.54 -14.33 9.08
N ALA A 254 -1.74 -13.44 8.10
CA ALA A 254 -0.67 -13.01 7.20
C ALA A 254 0.39 -12.16 7.92
N LEU A 255 -0.03 -11.29 8.84
CA LEU A 255 0.89 -10.52 9.68
C LEU A 255 1.72 -11.42 10.59
N ASP A 256 1.07 -12.36 11.30
CA ASP A 256 1.76 -13.33 12.17
C ASP A 256 2.71 -14.22 11.37
N TYR A 257 2.27 -14.69 10.19
CA TYR A 257 3.08 -15.53 9.33
C TYR A 257 4.31 -14.75 8.82
N ALA A 258 4.17 -13.46 8.51
CA ALA A 258 5.28 -12.59 8.12
C ALA A 258 6.22 -12.24 9.26
N GLU A 259 5.73 -12.07 10.49
CA GLU A 259 6.58 -11.87 11.65
C GLU A 259 7.51 -13.08 11.87
N VAL A 260 6.93 -14.30 11.81
CA VAL A 260 7.64 -15.55 12.08
C VAL A 260 8.52 -15.99 10.91
N ASN A 261 8.04 -15.89 9.67
CA ASN A 261 8.69 -16.46 8.48
C ASN A 261 9.26 -15.41 7.52
N GLY A 262 8.98 -14.14 7.76
CA GLY A 262 9.39 -13.07 6.87
C GLY A 262 10.90 -12.86 6.86
N GLU A 263 11.37 -12.44 5.70
CA GLU A 263 12.75 -12.13 5.39
C GLU A 263 12.85 -10.65 5.02
N VAL A 264 13.95 -10.00 5.35
CA VAL A 264 14.26 -8.67 4.80
C VAL A 264 14.85 -8.90 3.41
N ARG A 265 14.02 -8.74 2.37
CA ARG A 265 14.43 -8.85 0.97
C ARG A 265 13.92 -7.69 0.15
N GLU A 266 14.71 -7.32 -0.84
CA GLU A 266 14.31 -6.41 -1.91
C GLU A 266 13.93 -7.20 -3.17
N GLY A 267 13.03 -6.66 -3.99
CA GLY A 267 12.62 -7.26 -5.27
C GLY A 267 11.32 -8.07 -5.24
N TRP A 268 11.03 -8.77 -6.35
CA TRP A 268 9.72 -9.35 -6.67
C TRP A 268 9.53 -10.82 -6.26
N GLY A 269 10.63 -11.52 -5.94
CA GLY A 269 10.64 -12.98 -5.84
C GLY A 269 11.59 -13.58 -6.85
N ASP A 270 11.75 -14.90 -6.78
CA ASP A 270 12.29 -15.65 -7.91
C ASP A 270 11.16 -15.79 -8.95
N TRP A 271 11.49 -15.59 -10.23
CA TRP A 271 10.55 -15.92 -11.31
C TRP A 271 10.02 -17.32 -11.05
N SER A 272 8.68 -17.44 -11.01
CA SER A 272 8.08 -18.77 -10.95
C SER A 272 8.71 -19.54 -12.11
N LYS A 273 9.12 -20.79 -11.86
CA LYS A 273 9.75 -21.63 -12.89
C LYS A 273 8.80 -21.92 -14.07
N ASN A 274 7.63 -21.30 -14.09
CA ASN A 274 6.63 -21.43 -15.12
C ASN A 274 6.85 -20.37 -16.21
N PRO A 275 7.45 -20.72 -17.35
CA PRO A 275 7.69 -19.78 -18.45
C PRO A 275 6.39 -19.25 -19.08
N GLU A 276 5.22 -19.81 -18.75
CA GLU A 276 3.93 -19.27 -19.21
C GLU A 276 3.47 -18.03 -18.42
N GLN A 277 4.13 -17.72 -17.31
CA GLN A 277 3.79 -16.60 -16.43
C GLN A 277 4.71 -15.40 -16.73
N GLU A 278 4.70 -14.92 -17.97
CA GLU A 278 5.59 -13.86 -18.44
C GLU A 278 5.21 -12.43 -17.99
N SER A 279 4.00 -12.22 -17.45
CA SER A 279 3.59 -10.90 -16.93
C SER A 279 3.37 -10.90 -15.41
N TRP A 280 4.05 -9.96 -14.75
CA TRP A 280 3.81 -9.61 -13.35
C TRP A 280 2.56 -8.73 -13.27
N ASP A 281 1.39 -9.35 -13.44
CA ASP A 281 0.13 -8.65 -13.27
C ASP A 281 -0.15 -8.50 -11.77
N TRP A 282 0.36 -7.41 -11.19
CA TRP A 282 -0.03 -7.04 -9.83
C TRP A 282 -1.52 -6.67 -9.84
N PRO A 283 -2.34 -7.25 -8.95
CA PRO A 283 -3.75 -6.94 -8.96
C PRO A 283 -3.96 -5.49 -8.54
N TYR A 284 -4.83 -4.81 -9.27
CA TYR A 284 -5.41 -3.56 -8.79
C TYR A 284 -6.63 -3.87 -7.92
N LYS A 285 -6.80 -3.06 -6.90
CA LYS A 285 -7.87 -3.16 -5.90
C LYS A 285 -9.13 -2.47 -6.38
N ARG A 286 -9.02 -1.22 -6.82
CA ARG A 286 -10.15 -0.45 -7.39
C ARG A 286 -9.70 0.67 -8.30
N ILE A 287 -10.58 1.09 -9.20
CA ILE A 287 -10.42 2.31 -9.99
C ILE A 287 -10.90 3.50 -9.14
N ILE A 288 -10.01 4.46 -8.90
CA ILE A 288 -10.30 5.66 -8.09
C ILE A 288 -10.81 6.80 -8.97
N ALA A 289 -10.20 7.01 -10.13
CA ALA A 289 -10.54 8.11 -11.02
C ALA A 289 -10.25 7.75 -12.48
N HIS A 290 -10.72 8.58 -13.41
CA HIS A 290 -10.39 8.48 -14.82
C HIS A 290 -10.17 9.87 -15.43
N LYS A 291 -9.41 9.94 -16.52
CA LYS A 291 -9.23 11.17 -17.32
C LYS A 291 -9.03 10.80 -18.79
N THR A 292 -9.24 11.77 -19.67
CA THR A 292 -8.87 11.64 -21.09
C THR A 292 -7.45 12.18 -21.28
N GLY A 293 -6.55 11.33 -21.79
CA GLY A 293 -5.19 11.67 -22.16
C GLY A 293 -5.13 12.65 -23.34
N VAL A 294 -3.92 13.15 -23.62
CA VAL A 294 -3.68 14.14 -24.70
C VAL A 294 -3.96 13.55 -26.09
N ASP A 295 -3.79 12.24 -26.23
CA ASP A 295 -4.07 11.45 -27.42
C ASP A 295 -5.56 11.05 -27.55
N GLY A 296 -6.40 11.45 -26.60
CA GLY A 296 -7.80 11.06 -26.54
C GLY A 296 -8.04 9.66 -25.94
N GLN A 297 -7.01 8.96 -25.49
CA GLN A 297 -7.16 7.67 -24.81
C GLN A 297 -7.63 7.86 -23.37
N MET A 298 -8.32 6.86 -22.83
CA MET A 298 -8.81 6.89 -21.45
C MET A 298 -7.75 6.30 -20.53
N GLU A 299 -7.32 7.11 -19.55
CA GLU A 299 -6.46 6.68 -18.46
C GLU A 299 -7.26 6.54 -17.18
N TYR A 300 -6.93 5.54 -16.38
CA TYR A 300 -7.58 5.23 -15.12
C TYR A 300 -6.57 5.29 -14.00
N LEU A 301 -6.88 6.04 -12.94
CA LEU A 301 -6.11 6.04 -11.71
C LEU A 301 -6.56 4.84 -10.88
N VAL A 302 -5.68 3.87 -10.68
CA VAL A 302 -5.97 2.67 -9.89
C VAL A 302 -5.32 2.71 -8.53
N LYS A 303 -6.00 2.13 -7.55
CA LYS A 303 -5.41 1.70 -6.28
C LYS A 303 -4.90 0.28 -6.46
N TRP A 304 -3.66 0.01 -6.11
CA TRP A 304 -3.09 -1.33 -6.14
C TRP A 304 -3.39 -2.09 -4.85
N VAL A 305 -3.25 -3.41 -4.90
CA VAL A 305 -3.27 -4.24 -3.70
C VAL A 305 -2.05 -3.96 -2.85
N GLY A 306 -2.26 -3.82 -1.55
CA GLY A 306 -1.22 -3.60 -0.57
C GLY A 306 -0.62 -2.19 -0.59
N GLN A 307 0.56 -2.04 0.01
CA GLN A 307 1.24 -0.74 0.12
C GLN A 307 2.37 -0.55 -0.87
N ARG A 308 2.72 -1.62 -1.60
CA ARG A 308 3.90 -1.64 -2.45
C ARG A 308 3.86 -0.62 -3.58
N TYR A 309 2.67 -0.31 -4.09
CA TYR A 309 2.50 0.64 -5.21
C TYR A 309 1.61 1.80 -4.82
N PHE A 310 2.11 3.00 -5.07
CA PHE A 310 1.29 4.21 -5.05
C PHE A 310 0.21 4.13 -6.14
N PRO A 311 -0.96 4.75 -5.91
CA PRO A 311 -1.95 4.89 -6.95
C PRO A 311 -1.34 5.47 -8.23
N SER A 312 -1.60 4.84 -9.37
CA SER A 312 -0.98 5.22 -10.65
C SER A 312 -1.99 5.21 -11.79
N TRP A 313 -1.72 6.04 -12.80
CA TRP A 313 -2.51 6.10 -14.03
C TRP A 313 -2.09 4.96 -14.95
N ILE A 314 -3.05 4.15 -15.39
CA ILE A 314 -2.84 3.06 -16.35
C ILE A 314 -3.82 3.17 -17.52
N GLN A 315 -3.47 2.56 -18.64
CA GLN A 315 -4.30 2.54 -19.83
C GLN A 315 -5.45 1.54 -19.70
N ALA A 316 -6.51 1.77 -20.47
CA ALA A 316 -7.73 0.98 -20.43
C ALA A 316 -7.49 -0.52 -20.72
N ASP A 317 -6.53 -0.86 -21.56
CA ASP A 317 -6.18 -2.23 -21.98
C ASP A 317 -5.38 -3.00 -20.93
N GLN A 318 -4.86 -2.32 -19.91
CA GLN A 318 -4.19 -2.92 -18.76
C GLN A 318 -5.15 -3.31 -17.63
N LEU A 319 -6.43 -2.95 -17.76
CA LEU A 319 -7.48 -3.26 -16.78
C LEU A 319 -8.25 -4.52 -17.16
N ASP A 320 -8.77 -5.22 -16.14
CA ASP A 320 -9.78 -6.25 -16.37
C ASP A 320 -11.02 -5.63 -17.04
N VAL A 321 -11.50 -6.29 -18.09
CA VAL A 321 -12.58 -5.76 -18.94
C VAL A 321 -13.89 -5.65 -18.16
N ALA A 322 -14.19 -6.61 -17.28
CA ALA A 322 -15.41 -6.61 -16.49
C ALA A 322 -15.36 -5.53 -15.40
N GLY A 323 -14.26 -5.46 -14.65
CA GLY A 323 -14.03 -4.41 -13.64
C GLY A 323 -14.13 -3.01 -14.22
N ARG A 324 -13.46 -2.77 -15.36
CA ARG A 324 -13.55 -1.49 -16.08
C ARG A 324 -14.98 -1.21 -16.55
N SER A 325 -15.68 -2.20 -17.10
CA SER A 325 -17.04 -2.02 -17.61
C SER A 325 -18.04 -1.64 -16.51
N ILE A 326 -17.91 -2.20 -15.30
CA ILE A 326 -18.75 -1.83 -14.17
C ILE A 326 -18.48 -0.38 -13.76
N TYR A 327 -17.20 -0.02 -13.63
CA TYR A 327 -16.80 1.35 -13.31
C TYR A 327 -17.32 2.35 -14.36
N ASP A 328 -17.13 2.08 -15.64
CA ASP A 328 -17.57 2.93 -16.74
C ASP A 328 -19.10 3.09 -16.73
N LYS A 329 -19.85 2.03 -16.42
CA LYS A 329 -21.31 2.10 -16.29
C LYS A 329 -21.72 3.00 -15.12
N ALA A 330 -21.10 2.84 -13.95
CA ALA A 330 -21.38 3.64 -12.76
C ALA A 330 -21.08 5.13 -12.95
N HIS A 331 -20.10 5.47 -13.80
CA HIS A 331 -19.68 6.85 -14.07
C HIS A 331 -20.23 7.42 -15.39
N GLY A 332 -21.23 6.77 -16.00
CA GLY A 332 -21.90 7.27 -17.21
C GLY A 332 -21.03 7.25 -18.48
N ARG A 333 -20.04 6.37 -18.55
CA ARG A 333 -19.08 6.23 -19.67
C ARG A 333 -19.39 5.11 -20.65
N ALA A 334 -20.35 4.23 -20.35
CA ALA A 334 -20.67 3.02 -21.12
C ALA A 334 -21.08 3.24 -22.60
N SER A 335 -21.18 4.47 -23.09
CA SER A 335 -21.80 4.82 -24.38
C SER A 335 -20.89 5.53 -25.37
N GLN A 336 -19.64 5.86 -25.04
CA GLN A 336 -18.67 6.25 -26.07
C GLN A 336 -18.11 4.98 -26.73
N LYS A 337 -18.97 4.25 -27.46
CA LYS A 337 -18.49 3.31 -28.47
C LYS A 337 -17.52 4.10 -29.33
N SER A 338 -16.24 3.77 -29.23
CA SER A 338 -15.26 4.17 -30.23
C SER A 338 -15.95 3.87 -31.54
N LYS A 339 -16.24 4.91 -32.34
CA LYS A 339 -16.69 4.70 -33.71
C LYS A 339 -15.51 4.03 -34.36
N GLY A 340 -15.48 2.69 -34.30
CA GLY A 340 -14.42 1.87 -34.86
C GLY A 340 -14.20 2.39 -36.27
N PRO A 341 -12.94 2.51 -36.71
CA PRO A 341 -12.59 3.19 -37.95
C PRO A 341 -13.56 2.73 -39.02
N SER A 342 -14.41 3.66 -39.46
CA SER A 342 -15.44 3.39 -40.46
C SER A 342 -14.74 2.73 -41.63
N ARG A 343 -14.90 1.40 -41.76
CA ARG A 343 -14.36 0.63 -42.87
C ARG A 343 -15.02 1.23 -44.10
N LYS A 344 -14.31 2.13 -44.79
CA LYS A 344 -14.72 2.65 -46.09
C LYS A 344 -14.91 1.43 -46.99
N ARG A 345 -16.16 1.02 -47.17
CA ARG A 345 -16.55 0.00 -48.15
C ARG A 345 -16.00 0.49 -49.49
N LYS A 346 -14.97 -0.20 -49.99
CA LYS A 346 -14.43 0.02 -51.32
C LYS A 346 -15.56 -0.37 -52.28
N ARG A 347 -16.22 0.62 -52.89
CA ARG A 347 -17.16 0.38 -54.00
C ARG A 347 -16.31 -0.13 -55.17
N THR A 348 -16.47 -1.40 -55.50
CA THR A 348 -16.09 -1.97 -56.80
C THR A 348 -17.12 -1.64 -57.85
#